data_AF-A0A3D4RUL9-F1
#
_entry.id   AF-A0A3D4RUL9-F1
#
_cell.length_a   1.000
_cell.length_b   1.000
_cell.length_c   1.000
_cell.angle_alpha   90.00
_cell.angle_beta   90.00
_cell.angle_gamma   90.00
#
_symmetry.space_group_name_H-M   'P 1'
#
loop_
_entity.id
_entity.type
_entity.pdbx_description
1 polymer ?
#
loop_
_entity_poly.entity_id
_entity_poly.type
_entity_poly.pdbx_seq_one_letter_code
_entity_poly.pdbx_strand_id
1 'polypeptide(L)'
;MTKSVAVDGQVEATPGTIPHPPADAGEWKAGLVVYETHAKLKVDGELAIEKAECTFSFFGTNSQAVGALVTASSTVELVAGSTKLKESGRGMLLAEDYAEDHWGNKLAAQTTNILKTA
;
A
#
# COMPACT_ATOMS: atom_id res chain seq x y z
N MET A 1 -1.43 -12.78 -21.89
CA MET A 1 -2.20 -11.85 -21.03
C MET A 1 -1.35 -10.62 -20.81
N THR A 2 -1.86 -9.45 -21.13
CA THR A 2 -1.18 -8.18 -20.85
C THR A 2 -1.46 -7.83 -19.39
N LYS A 3 -0.41 -7.64 -18.59
CA LYS A 3 -0.57 -7.20 -17.20
C LYS A 3 -0.58 -5.68 -17.18
N SER A 4 -1.56 -5.12 -16.47
CA SER A 4 -1.64 -3.67 -16.25
C SER A 4 -0.62 -3.24 -15.21
N VAL A 5 -0.09 -2.04 -15.36
CA VAL A 5 1.00 -1.49 -14.54
C VAL A 5 0.48 -0.28 -13.77
N ALA A 6 0.71 -0.25 -12.46
CA ALA A 6 0.27 0.84 -11.62
C ALA A 6 1.12 2.10 -11.86
N VAL A 7 0.44 3.23 -11.91
CA VAL A 7 1.00 4.59 -11.94
C VAL A 7 0.46 5.38 -10.75
N ASP A 8 0.89 6.64 -10.61
CA ASP A 8 0.52 7.53 -9.51
C ASP A 8 -0.99 7.50 -9.21
N GLY A 9 -1.35 7.39 -7.92
CA GLY A 9 -2.75 7.34 -7.47
C GLY A 9 -3.49 6.02 -7.70
N GLN A 10 -2.86 4.99 -8.30
CA GLN A 10 -3.50 3.69 -8.54
C GLN A 10 -3.23 2.63 -7.47
N VAL A 11 -2.72 3.03 -6.31
CA VAL A 11 -2.61 2.14 -5.14
C VAL A 11 -3.54 2.65 -4.06
N GLU A 12 -4.44 1.77 -3.63
CA GLU A 12 -5.43 2.05 -2.59
C GLU A 12 -4.93 1.54 -1.24
N ALA A 13 -5.14 2.33 -0.19
CA ALA A 13 -4.87 1.96 1.19
C ALA A 13 -6.18 1.65 1.91
N THR A 14 -6.30 0.45 2.47
CA THR A 14 -7.48 0.02 3.23
C THR A 14 -7.08 -0.22 4.69
N PRO A 15 -7.62 0.54 5.66
CA PRO A 15 -7.33 0.31 7.07
C PRO A 15 -7.85 -1.05 7.55
N GLY A 16 -7.09 -1.68 8.44
CA GLY A 16 -7.46 -2.93 9.08
C GLY A 16 -8.54 -2.77 10.14
N THR A 17 -9.13 -3.89 10.55
CA THR A 17 -10.21 -3.94 11.55
C THR A 17 -9.78 -4.54 12.88
N ILE A 18 -8.56 -5.08 12.97
CA ILE A 18 -8.06 -5.73 14.19
C ILE A 18 -7.51 -4.65 15.13
N PRO A 19 -8.07 -4.50 16.35
CA PRO A 19 -7.57 -3.53 17.33
C PRO A 19 -6.14 -3.84 17.77
N HIS A 20 -5.34 -2.80 18.01
CA HIS A 20 -3.99 -2.96 18.55
C HIS A 20 -4.03 -3.17 20.08
N PRO A 21 -3.58 -4.31 20.62
CA PRO A 21 -3.50 -4.52 22.07
C PRO A 21 -2.62 -3.45 22.73
N PRO A 22 -2.97 -2.94 23.91
CA PRO A 22 -4.01 -3.43 24.80
C PRO A 22 -5.38 -2.76 24.59
N ALA A 23 -5.68 -2.19 23.42
CA ALA A 23 -7.00 -1.63 23.15
C ALA A 23 -8.03 -2.73 22.96
N ASP A 24 -9.21 -2.53 23.54
CA ASP A 24 -10.36 -3.43 23.34
C ASP A 24 -11.17 -3.03 22.10
N ALA A 25 -11.05 -1.77 21.68
CA ALA A 25 -11.68 -1.20 20.50
C ALA A 25 -10.88 -0.01 19.97
N GLY A 26 -11.03 0.30 18.70
CA GLY A 26 -10.41 1.46 18.06
C GLY A 26 -10.49 1.36 16.54
N GLU A 27 -9.90 2.35 15.87
CA GLU A 27 -9.90 2.45 14.41
C GLU A 27 -8.49 2.66 13.90
N TRP A 28 -8.16 1.97 12.81
CA TRP A 28 -7.02 2.30 11.97
C TRP A 28 -7.41 3.37 10.95
N LYS A 29 -6.50 4.29 10.68
CA LYS A 29 -6.62 5.31 9.63
C LYS A 29 -5.41 5.24 8.72
N ALA A 30 -5.66 5.17 7.42
CA ALA A 30 -4.62 5.24 6.41
C ALA A 30 -4.04 6.65 6.33
N GLY A 31 -2.72 6.75 6.25
CA GLY A 31 -2.03 7.98 5.88
C GLY A 31 -2.03 8.19 4.36
N LEU A 32 -1.15 9.10 3.92
CA LEU A 32 -0.87 9.26 2.49
C LEU A 32 -0.07 8.07 1.98
N VAL A 33 -0.42 7.59 0.79
CA VAL A 33 0.39 6.62 0.07
C VAL A 33 1.55 7.36 -0.60
N VAL A 34 2.77 6.91 -0.32
CA VAL A 34 4.00 7.44 -0.91
C VAL A 34 4.51 6.44 -1.93
N TYR A 35 4.92 6.94 -3.10
CA TYR A 35 5.37 6.12 -4.22
C TYR A 35 6.86 6.27 -4.48
N GLU A 36 7.51 5.14 -4.77
CA GLU A 36 8.78 5.11 -5.49
C GLU A 36 8.49 4.69 -6.93
N THR A 37 8.75 5.60 -7.87
CA THR A 37 8.46 5.40 -9.30
C THR A 37 9.72 5.08 -10.09
N HIS A 38 9.57 4.31 -11.15
CA HIS A 38 10.62 4.07 -12.13
C HIS A 38 11.00 5.37 -12.84
N ALA A 39 12.30 5.62 -13.04
CA ALA A 39 12.78 6.91 -13.57
C ALA A 39 12.44 7.18 -15.05
N LYS A 40 12.13 6.14 -15.84
CA LYS A 40 12.01 6.22 -17.31
C LYS A 40 10.74 5.57 -17.85
N LEU A 41 10.23 4.53 -17.19
CA LEU A 41 9.07 3.80 -17.70
C LEU A 41 7.81 4.60 -17.42
N LYS A 42 7.14 5.01 -18.50
CA LYS A 42 5.88 5.73 -18.44
C LYS A 42 4.75 4.92 -19.05
N VAL A 43 3.58 4.99 -18.46
CA VAL A 43 2.32 4.46 -18.99
C VAL A 43 1.36 5.62 -19.10
N ASP A 44 0.90 5.90 -20.32
CA ASP A 44 0.03 7.05 -20.63
C ASP A 44 0.57 8.41 -20.13
N GLY A 45 1.89 8.54 -20.05
CA GLY A 45 2.58 9.78 -19.65
C GLY A 45 3.01 9.85 -18.18
N GLU A 46 2.51 8.94 -17.34
CA GLU A 46 2.81 8.87 -15.92
C GLU A 46 3.89 7.84 -15.62
N LEU A 47 4.75 8.13 -14.64
CA LEU A 47 5.79 7.19 -14.22
C LEU A 47 5.14 6.01 -13.52
N ALA A 48 5.56 4.82 -13.91
CA ALA A 48 5.04 3.61 -13.31
C ALA A 48 5.73 3.31 -11.97
N ILE A 49 5.01 2.66 -11.06
CA ILE A 49 5.39 2.50 -9.65
C ILE A 49 6.19 1.21 -9.43
N GLU A 50 7.28 1.30 -8.67
CA GLU A 50 8.11 0.16 -8.22
C GLU A 50 7.79 -0.25 -6.76
N LYS A 51 7.46 0.74 -5.92
CA LYS A 51 7.08 0.53 -4.51
C LYS A 51 6.01 1.55 -4.11
N ALA A 52 5.07 1.12 -3.27
CA ALA A 52 4.17 1.99 -2.55
C ALA A 52 4.26 1.73 -1.04
N GLU A 53 4.11 2.77 -0.25
CA GLU A 53 4.18 2.70 1.21
C GLU A 53 3.09 3.56 1.83
N CYS A 54 2.46 3.06 2.90
CA CYS A 54 1.48 3.82 3.67
C CYS A 54 1.65 3.50 5.15
N THR A 55 1.70 4.56 5.95
CA THR A 55 1.69 4.45 7.41
C THR A 55 0.26 4.61 7.90
N PHE A 56 -0.24 3.58 8.57
CA PHE A 56 -1.53 3.53 9.23
C PHE A 56 -1.37 3.91 10.69
N SER A 57 -2.28 4.72 11.20
CA SER A 57 -2.32 5.14 12.61
C SER A 57 -3.56 4.54 13.29
N PHE A 58 -3.36 3.94 14.45
CA PHE A 58 -4.43 3.40 15.28
C PHE A 58 -4.76 4.33 16.45
N PHE A 59 -6.05 4.50 16.71
CA PHE A 59 -6.56 5.18 17.89
C PHE A 59 -7.66 4.33 18.52
N GLY A 60 -7.45 3.95 19.77
CA GLY A 60 -8.39 3.10 20.51
C GLY A 60 -8.39 3.37 22.00
N THR A 61 -9.20 2.61 22.72
CA THR A 61 -9.35 2.73 24.18
C THR A 61 -9.20 1.39 24.87
N ASN A 62 -8.57 1.38 26.04
CA ASN A 62 -8.50 0.23 26.92
C ASN A 62 -9.51 0.40 28.07
N SER A 63 -10.55 -0.43 28.08
CA SER A 63 -11.62 -0.41 29.09
C SER A 63 -11.15 -0.89 30.46
N GLN A 64 -10.12 -1.75 30.52
CA GLN A 64 -9.54 -2.24 31.77
C GLN A 64 -8.68 -1.19 32.47
N ALA A 65 -8.18 -0.19 31.74
CA ALA A 65 -7.34 0.88 32.25
C ALA A 65 -8.07 2.25 32.20
N VAL A 66 -9.24 2.36 32.83
CA VAL A 66 -10.02 3.62 32.97
C VAL A 66 -10.19 4.35 31.62
N GLY A 67 -10.41 3.61 30.53
CA GLY A 67 -10.59 4.21 29.20
C GLY A 67 -9.33 4.90 28.65
N ALA A 68 -8.14 4.51 29.10
CA ALA A 68 -6.89 5.06 28.61
C ALA A 68 -6.79 4.96 27.08
N LEU A 69 -6.36 6.06 26.46
CA LEU A 69 -6.12 6.12 25.03
C LEU A 69 -4.93 5.24 24.67
N VAL A 70 -5.12 4.37 23.69
CA VAL A 70 -4.07 3.57 23.07
C VAL A 70 -3.84 4.12 21.66
N THR A 71 -2.59 4.41 21.34
CA THR A 71 -2.17 4.82 20.00
C THR A 71 -1.08 3.89 19.51
N ALA A 72 -1.11 3.59 18.22
CA ALA A 72 -0.07 2.79 17.56
C ALA A 72 0.05 3.21 16.10
N SER A 73 1.09 2.73 15.43
CA SER A 73 1.29 2.90 14.00
C SER A 73 1.79 1.61 13.38
N SER A 74 1.41 1.37 12.13
CA SER A 74 1.91 0.25 11.32
C SER A 74 2.16 0.75 9.90
N THR A 75 3.28 0.34 9.31
CA THR A 75 3.63 0.71 7.94
C THR A 75 3.52 -0.52 7.06
N VAL A 76 2.72 -0.42 6.01
CA VAL A 76 2.61 -1.44 4.97
C VAL A 76 3.45 -0.99 3.78
N GLU A 77 4.34 -1.86 3.33
CA GLU A 77 5.12 -1.68 2.12
C GLU A 77 4.65 -2.68 1.06
N LEU A 78 4.25 -2.16 -0.11
CA LEU A 78 3.96 -2.93 -1.30
C LEU A 78 5.13 -2.78 -2.28
N VAL A 79 5.94 -3.83 -2.39
CA VAL A 79 7.12 -3.86 -3.26
C VAL A 79 6.85 -4.72 -4.48
N ALA A 80 7.17 -4.20 -5.66
CA ALA A 80 7.02 -4.95 -6.90
C ALA A 80 7.87 -6.23 -6.92
N GLY A 81 7.25 -7.32 -7.37
CA GLY A 81 7.96 -8.53 -7.73
C GLY A 81 8.87 -8.32 -8.95
N SER A 82 9.66 -9.35 -9.27
CA SER A 82 10.52 -9.31 -10.46
C SER A 82 9.67 -9.37 -11.74
N THR A 83 9.74 -8.32 -12.57
CA THR A 83 9.11 -8.27 -13.90
C THR A 83 10.15 -8.30 -15.01
N LYS A 84 9.73 -8.63 -16.25
CA LYS A 84 10.62 -8.61 -17.42
C LYS A 84 11.19 -7.20 -17.68
N LEU A 85 10.36 -6.18 -17.47
CA LEU A 85 10.76 -4.79 -17.46
C LEU A 85 11.14 -4.44 -16.02
N LYS A 86 12.41 -4.13 -15.78
CA LYS A 86 12.93 -3.76 -14.46
C LYS A 86 14.08 -2.77 -14.60
N GLU A 87 14.15 -1.80 -13.72
CA GLU A 87 15.31 -0.91 -13.52
C GLU A 87 15.84 -1.16 -12.10
N SER A 88 17.16 -1.11 -11.93
CA SER A 88 17.81 -1.32 -10.62
C SER A 88 17.45 -2.63 -9.89
N GLY A 89 16.96 -3.65 -10.60
CA GLY A 89 16.58 -4.95 -10.06
C GLY A 89 15.15 -5.04 -9.51
N ARG A 90 14.40 -3.95 -9.46
CA ARG A 90 12.99 -3.92 -9.06
C ARG A 90 12.07 -3.88 -10.27
N GLY A 91 10.99 -4.65 -10.20
CA GLY A 91 9.96 -4.65 -11.22
C GLY A 91 8.96 -3.52 -11.03
N MET A 92 7.80 -3.68 -11.65
CA MET A 92 6.69 -2.73 -11.56
C MET A 92 5.54 -3.35 -10.78
N LEU A 93 4.82 -2.53 -10.02
CA LEU A 93 3.55 -2.95 -9.43
C LEU A 93 2.55 -3.24 -10.54
N LEU A 94 1.96 -4.42 -10.48
CA LEU A 94 0.98 -4.90 -11.45
C LEU A 94 -0.41 -4.89 -10.84
N ALA A 95 -1.43 -4.93 -11.68
CA ALA A 95 -2.79 -5.19 -11.21
C ALA A 95 -2.82 -6.41 -10.29
N GLU A 96 -3.59 -6.31 -9.21
CA GLU A 96 -3.78 -7.34 -8.18
C GLU A 96 -2.58 -7.53 -7.24
N ASP A 97 -1.46 -6.83 -7.41
CA ASP A 97 -0.40 -6.81 -6.40
C ASP A 97 -0.93 -6.17 -5.11
N TYR A 98 -0.70 -6.84 -3.98
CA TYR A 98 -1.11 -6.33 -2.67
C TYR A 98 -0.14 -6.73 -1.56
N ALA A 99 -0.15 -5.96 -0.48
CA ALA A 99 0.53 -6.26 0.78
C ALA A 99 -0.43 -5.99 1.93
N GLU A 100 -0.37 -6.81 2.97
CA GLU A 100 -1.25 -6.73 4.15
C GLU A 100 -0.45 -7.05 5.41
N ASP A 101 -0.68 -6.31 6.49
CA ASP A 101 -0.09 -6.59 7.80
C ASP A 101 -1.01 -7.45 8.69
N HIS A 102 -0.54 -7.80 9.88
CA HIS A 102 -1.32 -8.62 10.83
C HIS A 102 -2.50 -7.87 11.48
N TRP A 103 -2.62 -6.57 11.26
CA TRP A 103 -3.78 -5.76 11.68
C TRP A 103 -4.88 -5.72 10.62
N GLY A 104 -4.60 -6.24 9.41
CA GLY A 104 -5.45 -6.15 8.23
C GLY A 104 -5.29 -4.83 7.46
N ASN A 105 -4.29 -4.00 7.79
CA ASN A 105 -3.99 -2.82 6.98
C ASN A 105 -3.42 -3.29 5.64
N LYS A 106 -3.92 -2.74 4.55
CA LYS A 106 -3.63 -3.24 3.21
C LYS A 106 -3.26 -2.13 2.23
N LEU A 107 -2.31 -2.40 1.35
CA LEU A 107 -2.07 -1.68 0.11
C LEU A 107 -2.39 -2.60 -1.07
N ALA A 108 -3.11 -2.10 -2.08
CA ALA A 108 -3.43 -2.85 -3.29
C ALA A 108 -3.34 -1.99 -4.54
N ALA A 109 -2.67 -2.51 -5.58
CA ALA A 109 -2.61 -1.89 -6.90
C ALA A 109 -3.93 -2.13 -7.67
N GLN A 110 -4.72 -1.06 -7.78
CA GLN A 110 -5.99 -0.98 -8.51
C GLN A 110 -5.74 -0.32 -9.88
N THR A 111 -5.15 -1.06 -10.82
CA THR A 111 -4.79 -0.52 -12.13
C THR A 111 -5.46 -1.26 -13.28
N THR A 112 -5.94 -0.50 -14.26
CA THR A 112 -6.40 -0.99 -15.57
C THR A 112 -5.47 -0.53 -16.70
N ASN A 113 -4.36 0.15 -16.38
CA ASN A 113 -3.47 0.73 -17.38
C ASN A 113 -2.62 -0.32 -18.07
N ILE A 114 -2.91 -0.56 -19.34
CA ILE A 114 -2.22 -1.55 -20.15
C ILE A 114 -0.92 -0.97 -20.68
N LEU A 115 0.21 -1.63 -20.39
CA LEU A 115 1.48 -1.29 -21.01
C LEU A 115 1.40 -1.54 -22.52
N LYS A 116 1.45 -0.47 -23.33
CA LYS A 116 1.56 -0.55 -24.79
C LYS A 116 3.03 -0.45 -25.19
N THR A 117 3.58 -1.54 -25.72
CA THR A 117 4.86 -1.49 -26.43
C THR A 117 4.60 -1.04 -27.87
N ALA A 118 5.24 0.04 -28.30
CA ALA A 118 5.27 0.48 -29.69
C ALA A 118 6.09 -0.49 -30.57
#